data_AF-A0A377V073-F1
#
_entry.id   AF-A0A377V073-F1
#
_cell.length_a   1.000
_cell.length_b   1.000
_cell.length_c   1.000
_cell.angle_alpha   90.00
_cell.angle_beta   90.00
_cell.angle_gamma   90.00
#
_symmetry.space_group_name_H-M   'P 1'
#
loop_
_entity.id
_entity.type
_entity.pdbx_description
1 polymer ?
#
loop_
_entity_poly.entity_id
_entity_poly.type
_entity_poly.pdbx_seq_one_letter_code
_entity_poly.pdbx_strand_id
1 'polypeptide(L)'
;MVMSIRPGCTIGCVSPIRWGSPRIVMGQDAWTDRDSDFVKFREENRGRLSHLRGGRSFDNAMIMQINDYIFVEFSGTGNAMYAYRIGEAPFNPESGSLEINVHLKSQGRCILRLPHAPRAYGYSNVRITGWMLKYDDELHKLGHSLDG
;
A
#
# COMPACT_ATOMS: atom_id res chain seq x y z
N MET A 1 7.32 -2.54 13.09
CA MET A 1 7.61 -2.18 11.69
C MET A 1 7.62 -0.67 11.61
N VAL A 2 8.79 -0.03 11.77
CA VAL A 2 8.90 1.43 11.78
C VAL A 2 9.00 1.89 10.33
N MET A 3 7.90 2.40 9.78
CA MET A 3 7.87 3.00 8.45
C MET A 3 8.14 4.50 8.64
N SER A 4 9.42 4.88 8.54
CA SER A 4 9.88 6.26 8.70
C SER A 4 9.39 7.11 7.51
N ILE A 5 8.29 7.85 7.71
CA ILE A 5 7.89 8.95 6.83
C ILE A 5 8.86 10.10 7.13
N ARG A 6 9.88 10.31 6.28
CA ARG A 6 10.76 11.49 6.43
C ARG A 6 9.97 12.77 6.09
N PRO A 7 9.97 13.80 6.95
CA PRO A 7 9.52 15.13 6.57
C PRO A 7 10.67 15.85 5.85
N GLY A 8 10.41 16.42 4.66
CA GLY A 8 11.31 17.39 4.04
C GLY A 8 11.93 17.04 2.67
N CYS A 9 11.24 16.30 1.79
CA CYS A 9 11.65 16.24 0.39
C CYS A 9 10.78 17.18 -0.46
N THR A 10 11.23 18.42 -0.62
CA THR A 10 10.76 19.36 -1.64
C THR A 10 11.22 18.87 -3.01
N ILE A 11 10.36 18.18 -3.74
CA ILE A 11 10.58 17.86 -5.15
C ILE A 11 9.91 18.95 -5.97
N GLY A 12 10.74 19.64 -6.77
CA GLY A 12 10.34 20.70 -7.68
C GLY A 12 9.35 20.22 -8.75
N CYS A 13 8.62 21.20 -9.26
CA CYS A 13 7.53 21.05 -10.20
C CYS A 13 7.86 20.19 -11.43
N VAL A 14 7.18 19.05 -11.50
CA VAL A 14 6.73 18.39 -12.74
C VAL A 14 5.23 18.19 -12.53
N SER A 15 4.41 18.40 -13.57
CA SER A 15 2.93 18.42 -13.54
C SER A 15 2.28 17.37 -12.62
N PRO A 16 1.14 17.67 -11.97
CA PRO A 16 0.76 17.07 -10.70
C PRO A 16 0.39 15.60 -10.88
N ILE A 17 1.34 14.71 -10.60
CA ILE A 17 1.02 13.38 -10.09
C ILE A 17 0.14 13.64 -8.87
N ARG A 18 -1.18 13.36 -8.98
CA ARG A 18 -2.09 13.44 -7.84
C ARG A 18 -1.70 12.33 -6.87
N TRP A 19 -0.76 12.65 -6.01
CA TRP A 19 -0.48 11.85 -4.84
C TRP A 19 -1.62 12.05 -3.85
N GLY A 20 -2.67 11.24 -3.97
CA GLY A 20 -3.62 11.09 -2.87
C GLY A 20 -2.86 10.56 -1.67
N SER A 21 -2.98 11.21 -0.51
CA SER A 21 -2.38 10.70 0.74
C SER A 21 -2.76 9.23 0.93
N PRO A 22 -1.78 8.34 1.16
CA PRO A 22 -2.05 6.91 1.15
C PRO A 22 -2.99 6.54 2.29
N ARG A 23 -3.92 5.63 2.00
CA ARG A 23 -4.91 5.13 2.96
C ARG A 23 -4.32 3.96 3.72
N ILE A 24 -4.56 3.93 5.02
CA ILE A 24 -4.05 2.87 5.90
C ILE A 24 -5.24 2.00 6.27
N VAL A 25 -5.21 0.74 5.86
CA VAL A 25 -6.24 -0.24 6.14
C VAL A 25 -5.76 -1.14 7.29
N MET A 26 -6.33 -0.96 8.46
CA MET A 26 -5.84 -1.59 9.70
C MET A 26 -6.62 -2.87 10.02
N GLY A 27 -5.90 -3.90 10.42
CA GLY A 27 -6.45 -5.11 11.01
C GLY A 27 -6.98 -4.88 12.42
N GLN A 28 -7.72 -5.87 12.93
CA GLN A 28 -8.39 -5.80 14.23
C GLN A 28 -7.42 -5.54 15.40
N ASP A 29 -6.24 -6.16 15.38
CA ASP A 29 -5.27 -6.01 16.47
C ASP A 29 -4.79 -4.57 16.55
N ALA A 30 -4.30 -4.02 15.44
CA ALA A 30 -3.83 -2.63 15.36
C ALA A 30 -4.96 -1.61 15.61
N TRP A 31 -6.20 -1.95 15.30
CA TRP A 31 -7.36 -1.08 15.56
C TRP A 31 -7.73 -0.99 17.04
N THR A 32 -7.58 -2.08 17.78
CA THR A 32 -7.99 -2.16 19.19
C THR A 32 -6.86 -1.99 20.20
N ASP A 33 -5.61 -2.06 19.74
CA ASP A 33 -4.43 -1.91 20.59
C ASP A 33 -4.46 -0.55 21.31
N ARG A 34 -4.28 -0.58 22.64
CA ARG A 34 -4.34 0.61 23.50
C ARG A 34 -2.96 1.17 23.84
N ASP A 35 -1.89 0.56 23.33
CA ASP A 35 -0.55 1.12 23.45
C ASP A 35 -0.52 2.54 22.87
N SER A 36 0.19 3.43 23.55
CA SER A 36 0.31 4.84 23.21
C SER A 36 0.74 5.06 21.75
N ASP A 37 1.58 4.19 21.20
CA ASP A 37 2.04 4.30 19.82
C ASP A 37 0.90 4.05 18.83
N PHE A 38 0.06 3.06 19.08
CA PHE A 38 -1.11 2.76 18.24
C PHE A 38 -2.21 3.80 18.40
N VAL A 39 -2.44 4.30 19.61
CA VAL A 39 -3.40 5.39 19.86
C VAL A 39 -2.99 6.65 19.11
N LYS A 40 -1.72 7.07 19.26
CA LYS A 40 -1.18 8.24 18.57
C LYS A 40 -1.22 8.07 17.06
N PHE A 41 -0.81 6.90 16.56
CA PHE A 41 -0.91 6.58 15.14
C PHE A 41 -2.34 6.70 14.63
N ARG A 42 -3.34 6.22 15.37
CA ARG A 42 -4.75 6.35 14.94
C ARG A 42 -5.23 7.80 14.92
N GLU A 43 -4.88 8.59 15.92
CA GLU A 43 -5.25 10.02 15.97
C GLU A 43 -4.61 10.82 14.83
N GLU A 44 -3.31 10.63 14.59
CA GLU A 44 -2.58 11.31 13.51
C GLU A 44 -3.12 10.95 12.11
N ASN A 45 -3.73 9.78 11.97
CA ASN A 45 -4.17 9.24 10.68
C ASN A 45 -5.68 9.16 10.51
N ARG A 46 -6.48 9.68 11.46
CA ARG A 46 -7.95 9.49 11.52
C ARG A 46 -8.69 9.78 10.22
N GLY A 47 -8.24 10.76 9.43
CA GLY A 47 -8.84 11.12 8.13
C GLY A 47 -8.54 10.16 6.97
N ARG A 48 -7.65 9.17 7.17
CA ARG A 48 -7.16 8.24 6.13
C ARG A 48 -7.09 6.78 6.58
N LEU A 49 -7.76 6.45 7.69
CA LEU A 49 -7.87 5.07 8.17
C LEU A 49 -9.06 4.34 7.53
N SER A 50 -8.92 3.03 7.39
CA SER A 50 -10.00 2.13 6.98
C SER A 50 -9.88 0.81 7.74
N HIS A 51 -10.99 0.13 7.97
CA HIS A 51 -11.02 -1.14 8.71
C HIS A 51 -10.87 -2.33 7.75
N LEU A 52 -9.86 -3.18 7.98
CA LEU A 52 -9.65 -4.42 7.23
C LEU A 52 -10.53 -5.56 7.77
N ARG A 53 -11.37 -6.14 6.92
CA ARG A 53 -12.25 -7.27 7.26
C ARG A 53 -11.82 -8.57 6.56
N GLY A 54 -12.14 -9.70 7.18
CA GLY A 54 -11.96 -11.05 6.61
C GLY A 54 -10.52 -11.56 6.53
N GLY A 55 -9.54 -10.77 6.99
CA GLY A 55 -8.13 -11.18 7.12
C GLY A 55 -7.80 -11.71 8.51
N ARG A 56 -6.52 -12.02 8.73
CA ARG A 56 -6.00 -12.29 10.07
C ARG A 56 -6.02 -10.99 10.86
N SER A 57 -6.15 -11.09 12.19
CA SER A 57 -6.24 -9.93 13.07
C SER A 57 -5.04 -8.98 12.97
N PHE A 58 -3.86 -9.54 12.65
CA PHE A 58 -2.60 -8.83 12.46
C PHE A 58 -2.30 -8.40 11.00
N ASP A 59 -3.17 -8.73 10.05
CA ASP A 59 -2.99 -8.25 8.67
C ASP A 59 -3.27 -6.75 8.61
N ASN A 60 -2.43 -6.00 7.91
CA ASN A 60 -2.67 -4.60 7.60
C ASN A 60 -2.36 -4.37 6.13
N ALA A 61 -2.97 -3.36 5.54
CA ALA A 61 -2.71 -2.96 4.16
C ALA A 61 -2.55 -1.45 4.02
N MET A 62 -1.88 -1.04 2.96
CA MET A 62 -1.71 0.35 2.56
C MET A 62 -2.17 0.50 1.12
N ILE A 63 -3.06 1.46 0.88
CA ILE A 63 -3.56 1.77 -0.44
C ILE A 63 -2.92 3.07 -0.91
N MET A 64 -2.27 3.02 -2.06
CA MET A 64 -1.56 4.14 -2.66
C MET A 64 -2.10 4.35 -4.07
N GLN A 65 -2.32 5.60 -4.45
CA GLN A 65 -2.62 5.95 -5.82
C GLN A 65 -1.40 6.60 -6.46
N ILE A 66 -0.95 6.03 -7.56
CA ILE A 66 0.17 6.56 -8.35
C ILE A 66 -0.30 6.58 -9.80
N ASN A 67 -0.37 7.78 -10.37
CA ASN A 67 -0.94 8.01 -11.71
C ASN A 67 -2.34 7.39 -11.83
N ASP A 68 -2.55 6.56 -12.86
CA ASP A 68 -3.83 5.90 -13.13
C ASP A 68 -3.99 4.54 -12.45
N TYR A 69 -3.19 4.28 -11.41
CA TYR A 69 -3.16 2.99 -10.72
C TYR A 69 -3.37 3.11 -9.22
N ILE A 70 -4.07 2.12 -8.67
CA ILE A 70 -4.28 1.88 -7.24
C ILE A 70 -3.45 0.66 -6.85
N PHE A 71 -2.54 0.86 -5.92
CA PHE A 71 -1.68 -0.18 -5.34
C PHE A 71 -2.21 -0.54 -3.95
N VAL A 72 -2.26 -1.84 -3.66
CA VAL A 72 -2.60 -2.37 -2.35
C VAL A 72 -1.44 -3.22 -1.86
N GLU A 73 -0.72 -2.69 -0.88
CA GLU A 73 0.44 -3.31 -0.26
C GLU A 73 0.04 -3.92 1.08
N PHE A 74 0.44 -5.16 1.37
CA PHE A 74 0.11 -5.84 2.61
C PHE A 74 1.34 -6.04 3.49
N SER A 75 1.22 -5.80 4.79
CA SER A 75 2.33 -5.95 5.74
C SER A 75 2.57 -7.40 6.20
N GLY A 76 1.60 -8.30 6.01
CA GLY A 76 1.68 -9.69 6.48
C GLY A 76 2.60 -10.58 5.63
N THR A 77 3.37 -11.47 6.29
CA THR A 77 4.24 -12.44 5.60
C THR A 77 3.40 -13.44 4.81
N GLY A 78 3.73 -13.64 3.53
CA GLY A 78 2.97 -14.50 2.61
C GLY A 78 1.91 -13.76 1.79
N ASN A 79 1.74 -12.45 2.00
CA ASN A 79 0.93 -11.60 1.13
C ASN A 79 1.73 -11.11 -0.10
N ALA A 80 1.02 -10.44 -0.99
CA ALA A 80 1.52 -9.88 -2.24
C ALA A 80 1.01 -8.44 -2.37
N MET A 81 1.70 -7.61 -3.12
CA MET A 81 1.12 -6.38 -3.63
C MET A 81 0.17 -6.67 -4.78
N TYR A 82 -0.91 -5.88 -4.88
CA TYR A 82 -1.84 -5.89 -5.99
C TYR A 82 -1.97 -4.49 -6.59
N ALA A 83 -1.91 -4.37 -7.91
CA ALA A 83 -2.23 -3.13 -8.62
C ALA A 83 -3.51 -3.26 -9.44
N TYR A 84 -4.26 -2.17 -9.52
CA TYR A 84 -5.51 -2.04 -10.26
C TYR A 84 -5.50 -0.72 -11.04
N ARG A 85 -6.12 -0.66 -12.22
CA ARG A 85 -6.40 0.62 -12.89
C ARG A 85 -7.49 1.38 -12.13
N ILE A 86 -7.42 2.70 -12.11
CA ILE A 86 -8.49 3.54 -11.59
C ILE A 86 -9.77 3.25 -12.40
N GLY A 87 -10.89 3.11 -11.69
CA GLY A 87 -12.18 2.75 -12.29
C GLY A 87 -12.40 1.25 -12.53
N GLU A 88 -11.33 0.44 -12.54
CA GLU A 88 -11.42 -1.02 -12.68
C GLU A 88 -11.27 -1.77 -11.35
N ALA A 89 -10.76 -1.10 -10.31
CA ALA A 89 -10.66 -1.66 -8.97
C ALA A 89 -12.05 -2.11 -8.46
N PRO A 90 -12.19 -3.33 -7.89
CA PRO A 90 -13.47 -3.83 -7.39
C PRO A 90 -13.93 -3.16 -6.08
N PHE A 91 -13.32 -2.06 -5.69
CA PHE A 91 -13.56 -1.38 -4.42
C PHE A 91 -13.33 0.12 -4.53
N ASN A 92 -13.98 0.87 -3.65
CA ASN A 92 -13.69 2.28 -3.44
C ASN A 92 -12.51 2.39 -2.43
N PRO A 93 -11.35 2.94 -2.82
CA PRO A 93 -10.21 3.12 -1.91
C PRO A 93 -10.53 4.08 -0.75
N GLU A 94 -11.58 4.90 -0.88
CA GLU A 94 -12.03 5.81 0.17
C GLU A 94 -13.03 5.18 1.16
N SER A 95 -13.38 3.91 0.97
CA SER A 95 -14.29 3.22 1.88
C SER A 95 -13.71 3.13 3.29
N GLY A 96 -14.54 3.40 4.30
CA GLY A 96 -14.16 3.21 5.71
C GLY A 96 -13.93 1.75 6.10
N SER A 97 -14.36 0.79 5.28
CA SER A 97 -14.11 -0.64 5.51
C SER A 97 -13.90 -1.40 4.21
N LEU A 98 -12.91 -2.29 4.21
CA LEU A 98 -12.46 -3.06 3.04
C LEU A 98 -12.25 -4.52 3.43
N GLU A 99 -12.76 -5.45 2.63
CA GLU A 99 -12.62 -6.89 2.87
C GLU A 99 -11.45 -7.44 2.05
N ILE A 100 -10.58 -8.22 2.68
CA ILE A 100 -9.29 -8.59 2.12
C ILE A 100 -9.39 -9.49 0.88
N ASN A 101 -10.28 -10.49 0.87
CA ASN A 101 -10.33 -11.53 -0.17
C ASN A 101 -11.21 -11.14 -1.36
N VAL A 102 -12.20 -10.27 -1.14
CA VAL A 102 -13.19 -9.79 -2.09
C VAL A 102 -12.71 -8.49 -2.74
N HIS A 103 -12.23 -7.54 -1.93
CA HIS A 103 -11.81 -6.23 -2.44
C HIS A 103 -10.33 -6.21 -2.79
N LEU A 104 -9.47 -6.58 -1.82
CA LEU A 104 -8.05 -6.22 -1.90
C LEU A 104 -7.17 -7.27 -2.61
N LYS A 105 -7.54 -8.55 -2.58
CA LYS A 105 -6.84 -9.68 -3.23
C LYS A 105 -7.56 -10.22 -4.48
N SER A 106 -8.27 -9.38 -5.21
CA SER A 106 -9.05 -9.83 -6.37
C SER A 106 -8.16 -10.22 -7.56
N GLN A 107 -7.71 -11.47 -7.58
CA GLN A 107 -6.74 -11.99 -8.57
C GLN A 107 -7.24 -11.89 -10.02
N GLY A 108 -8.54 -11.98 -10.25
CA GLY A 108 -9.13 -11.89 -11.59
C GLY A 108 -9.28 -10.46 -12.12
N ARG A 109 -9.02 -9.43 -11.29
CA ARG A 109 -9.16 -8.01 -11.66
C ARG A 109 -7.88 -7.20 -11.45
N CYS A 110 -6.90 -7.74 -10.74
CA CYS A 110 -5.61 -7.06 -10.60
C CYS A 110 -4.82 -7.15 -11.91
N ILE A 111 -4.23 -6.04 -12.33
CA ILE A 111 -3.34 -5.98 -13.49
C ILE A 111 -1.93 -6.49 -13.16
N LEU A 112 -1.57 -6.45 -11.87
CA LEU A 112 -0.27 -6.83 -11.38
C LEU A 112 -0.42 -7.44 -9.98
N ARG A 113 0.27 -8.56 -9.76
CA ARG A 113 0.41 -9.19 -8.45
C ARG A 113 1.87 -9.50 -8.20
N LEU A 114 2.47 -8.83 -7.21
CA LEU A 114 3.86 -9.05 -6.83
C LEU A 114 3.95 -9.74 -5.47
N PRO A 115 4.25 -11.05 -5.41
CA PRO A 115 4.47 -11.73 -4.14
C PRO A 115 5.73 -11.20 -3.46
N HIS A 116 5.75 -11.21 -2.13
CA HIS A 116 6.91 -10.79 -1.34
C HIS A 116 7.98 -11.90 -1.32
N ALA A 117 8.39 -12.36 -2.50
CA ALA A 117 9.33 -13.45 -2.73
C ALA A 117 10.33 -13.12 -3.88
N PRO A 118 11.64 -13.31 -3.67
CA PRO A 118 12.28 -13.82 -2.45
C PRO A 118 12.33 -12.76 -1.32
N ARG A 119 12.58 -13.21 -0.10
CA ARG A 119 12.68 -12.35 1.09
C ARG A 119 13.74 -11.27 0.87
N ALA A 120 13.41 -10.02 1.22
CA ALA A 120 14.38 -8.94 1.24
C ALA A 120 15.33 -9.12 2.45
N TYR A 121 16.64 -9.01 2.21
CA TYR A 121 17.69 -9.12 3.22
C TYR A 121 18.63 -7.91 3.14
N GLY A 122 19.14 -7.44 4.28
CA GLY A 122 20.15 -6.38 4.32
C GLY A 122 19.68 -5.05 3.72
N TYR A 123 18.38 -4.75 3.85
CA TYR A 123 17.80 -3.50 3.38
C TYR A 123 18.48 -2.31 4.08
N SER A 124 18.88 -1.32 3.28
CA SER A 124 19.36 -0.01 3.74
C SER A 124 18.85 1.09 2.81
N ASN A 125 19.03 2.35 3.19
CA ASN A 125 18.68 3.50 2.33
C ASN A 125 19.45 3.53 0.99
N VAL A 126 20.46 2.67 0.80
CA VAL A 126 21.32 2.61 -0.39
C VAL A 126 21.12 1.29 -1.16
N ARG A 127 20.50 0.27 -0.55
CA ARG A 127 20.41 -1.07 -1.12
C ARG A 127 19.02 -1.67 -0.98
N ILE A 128 18.37 -1.82 -2.13
CA ILE A 128 17.11 -2.54 -2.29
C ILE A 128 17.43 -3.99 -2.68
N THR A 129 16.75 -4.97 -2.09
CA THR A 129 16.99 -6.39 -2.35
C THR A 129 15.71 -7.22 -2.37
N GLY A 130 15.78 -8.42 -2.93
CA GLY A 130 14.68 -9.37 -2.95
C GLY A 130 13.50 -8.87 -3.78
N TRP A 131 12.28 -9.12 -3.31
CA TRP A 131 11.04 -8.71 -3.98
C TRP A 131 10.94 -7.20 -4.24
N MET A 132 11.63 -6.37 -3.46
CA MET A 132 11.60 -4.91 -3.62
C MET A 132 12.26 -4.45 -4.94
N LEU A 133 13.24 -5.18 -5.48
CA LEU A 133 13.82 -4.87 -6.79
C LEU A 133 12.81 -5.11 -7.91
N LYS A 134 12.09 -6.24 -7.85
CA LYS A 134 11.01 -6.53 -8.79
C LYS A 134 9.91 -5.46 -8.73
N TYR A 135 9.66 -4.94 -7.54
CA TYR A 135 8.69 -3.87 -7.33
C TYR A 135 9.09 -2.59 -8.07
N ASP A 136 10.34 -2.16 -7.92
CA ASP A 136 10.90 -0.97 -8.57
C ASP A 136 10.88 -1.10 -10.09
N ASP A 137 11.31 -2.26 -10.62
CA ASP A 137 11.29 -2.55 -12.06
C ASP A 137 9.88 -2.48 -12.65
N GLU A 138 8.88 -3.05 -11.97
CA GLU A 138 7.50 -3.04 -12.47
C GLU A 138 6.84 -1.67 -12.34
N LEU A 139 7.13 -0.90 -11.29
CA LEU A 139 6.71 0.49 -11.20
C LEU A 139 7.31 1.33 -12.33
N HIS A 140 8.58 1.11 -12.65
CA HIS A 140 9.25 1.78 -13.75
C HIS A 140 8.57 1.45 -15.09
N LYS A 141 8.27 0.17 -15.35
CA LYS A 141 7.54 -0.26 -16.56
C LYS A 141 6.13 0.32 -16.64
N LEU A 142 5.39 0.34 -15.53
CA LEU A 142 4.08 0.96 -15.45
C LEU A 142 4.15 2.47 -15.69
N GLY A 143 5.24 3.11 -15.25
CA GLY A 143 5.54 4.53 -15.50
C GLY A 143 5.78 4.82 -16.99
N HIS A 144 6.62 4.03 -17.66
CA HIS A 144 6.88 4.18 -19.11
C HIS A 144 5.66 3.91 -19.98
N SER A 145 4.69 3.12 -19.50
CA SER A 145 3.43 2.89 -20.22
C SER A 145 2.47 4.09 -20.21
N LEU A 146 2.81 5.19 -19.54
CA LEU A 146 1.97 6.39 -19.38
C LEU A 146 2.35 7.54 -20.33
N ASP A 147 3.46 7.41 -21.06
CA ASP A 147 3.93 8.41 -22.04
C ASP A 147 3.52 8.07 -23.49
N GLY A 148 2.61 7.09 -23.67
CA GLY A 148 2.13 6.61 -24.96
C GLY A 148 0.74 7.10 -25.34
#